data_AF-A0A2N2BF58-F1
#
_entry.id   AF-A0A2N2BF58-F1
#
_cell.length_a   1.000
_cell.length_b   1.000
_cell.length_c   1.000
_cell.angle_alpha   90.00
_cell.angle_beta   90.00
_cell.angle_gamma   90.00
#
_symmetry.space_group_name_H-M   'P 1'
#
loop_
_entity.id
_entity.type
_entity.pdbx_description
1 polymer ?
#
loop_
_entity_poly.entity_id
_entity_poly.type
_entity_poly.pdbx_seq_one_letter_code
_entity_poly.pdbx_strand_id
1 'polypeptide(L)'
;MDEKRKELNSLINRMYRQLGKQVYNDLEKDHLSISNYKKLADKIRSNINAIQLLDITLDQELDIEDFDDADYGDEPLTPIMNDEGVYEYRFCPSCQAGNHPDAIYCIRCRVKM
;
A
#
# COMPACT_ATOMS: atom_id res chain seq x y z
N MET A 1 -11.92 -7.43 -7.82
CA MET A 1 -11.87 -7.10 -6.38
C MET A 1 -11.96 -8.39 -5.60
N ASP A 2 -10.87 -8.74 -4.92
CA ASP A 2 -10.68 -9.99 -4.16
C ASP A 2 -11.78 -10.19 -3.10
N GLU A 3 -12.40 -11.38 -3.09
CA GLU A 3 -13.54 -11.72 -2.21
C GLU A 3 -13.13 -11.66 -0.74
N LYS A 4 -11.88 -12.03 -0.45
CA LYS A 4 -11.29 -11.97 0.90
C LYS A 4 -11.17 -10.53 1.42
N ARG A 5 -10.85 -9.58 0.54
CA ARG A 5 -10.81 -8.14 0.85
C ARG A 5 -12.20 -7.61 1.22
N LYS A 6 -13.25 -8.03 0.52
CA LYS A 6 -14.64 -7.65 0.84
C LYS A 6 -15.05 -8.19 2.21
N GLU A 7 -14.72 -9.43 2.51
CA GLU A 7 -15.00 -10.05 3.81
C GLU A 7 -14.32 -9.31 4.96
N LEU A 8 -13.02 -9.01 4.84
CA LEU A 8 -12.26 -8.27 5.86
C LEU A 8 -12.85 -6.87 6.10
N ASN A 9 -13.20 -6.15 5.04
CA ASN A 9 -13.88 -4.84 5.14
C ASN A 9 -15.24 -4.94 5.83
N SER A 10 -16.04 -5.96 5.50
CA SER A 10 -17.31 -6.23 6.17
C SER A 10 -17.12 -6.49 7.66
N LEU A 11 -16.08 -7.26 8.04
CA LEU A 11 -15.77 -7.54 9.43
C LEU A 11 -15.33 -6.28 10.19
N ILE A 12 -14.46 -5.46 9.59
CA ILE A 12 -13.98 -4.19 10.16
C ILE A 12 -15.17 -3.26 10.46
N ASN A 13 -16.08 -3.10 9.50
CA ASN A 13 -17.27 -2.27 9.66
C ASN A 13 -18.18 -2.75 10.81
N ARG A 14 -18.36 -4.06 10.95
CA ARG A 14 -19.12 -4.63 12.09
C ARG A 14 -18.43 -4.35 13.42
N MET A 15 -17.11 -4.51 13.47
CA MET A 15 -16.33 -4.28 14.70
C MET A 15 -16.32 -2.80 15.11
N TYR A 16 -16.21 -1.86 14.17
CA TYR A 16 -16.33 -0.43 14.49
C TYR A 16 -17.71 -0.08 15.06
N ARG A 17 -18.79 -0.66 14.53
CA ARG A 17 -20.15 -0.48 15.09
C ARG A 17 -20.25 -1.04 16.50
N GLN A 18 -19.67 -2.21 16.74
CA GLN A 18 -19.63 -2.82 18.09
C GLN A 18 -18.83 -1.96 19.07
N LEU A 19 -17.67 -1.46 18.64
CA LEU A 19 -16.83 -0.58 19.44
C LEU A 19 -17.57 0.70 19.82
N GLY A 20 -18.20 1.35 18.83
CA GLY A 20 -19.01 2.55 19.07
C GLY A 20 -20.15 2.31 20.07
N LYS A 21 -20.84 1.16 19.96
CA LYS A 21 -21.90 0.78 20.91
C LYS A 21 -21.35 0.56 22.32
N GLN A 22 -20.19 -0.08 22.46
CA GLN A 22 -19.57 -0.29 23.77
C GLN A 22 -19.17 1.04 24.42
N VAL A 23 -18.50 1.92 23.67
CA VAL A 23 -18.10 3.24 24.16
C VAL A 23 -19.31 4.07 24.57
N TYR A 24 -20.38 4.07 23.77
CA TYR A 24 -21.62 4.77 24.09
C TYR A 24 -22.26 4.26 25.39
N ASN A 25 -22.37 2.94 25.57
CA ASN A 25 -22.95 2.35 26.78
C ASN A 25 -22.12 2.60 28.05
N ASP A 26 -20.79 2.68 27.90
CA ASP A 26 -19.87 2.91 29.02
C ASP A 26 -19.82 4.40 29.40
N LEU A 27 -20.01 5.30 28.43
CA LEU A 27 -20.27 6.73 28.65
C LEU A 27 -21.54 6.94 29.48
N GLU A 28 -22.63 6.23 29.19
CA GLU A 28 -23.88 6.31 29.97
C GLU A 28 -23.71 5.80 31.42
N LYS A 29 -22.69 4.98 31.68
CA LYS A 29 -22.41 4.39 33.00
C LYS A 29 -21.28 5.08 33.76
N ASP A 30 -20.77 6.19 33.22
CA ASP A 30 -19.63 6.96 33.76
C ASP A 30 -18.39 6.08 34.03
N HIS A 31 -18.21 5.02 33.24
CA HIS A 31 -17.16 4.03 33.40
C HIS A 31 -16.43 3.76 32.09
N LEU A 32 -15.59 4.70 31.67
CA LEU A 32 -14.71 4.56 30.51
C LEU A 32 -13.37 3.94 30.93
N SER A 33 -13.17 2.66 30.64
CA SER A 33 -11.86 2.02 30.74
C SER A 33 -11.36 1.57 29.38
N ILE A 34 -10.20 2.10 28.96
CA ILE A 34 -9.55 1.77 27.68
C ILE A 34 -9.28 0.27 27.54
N SER A 35 -9.05 -0.44 28.66
CA SER A 35 -8.83 -1.89 28.67
C SER A 35 -10.02 -2.67 28.08
N ASN A 36 -11.25 -2.15 28.23
CA ASN A 36 -12.47 -2.79 27.74
C ASN A 36 -12.51 -2.85 26.20
N TYR A 37 -11.87 -1.90 25.54
CA TYR A 37 -11.90 -1.75 24.08
C TYR A 37 -10.69 -2.35 23.38
N LYS A 38 -9.58 -2.54 24.10
CA LYS A 38 -8.29 -2.96 23.56
C LYS A 38 -8.39 -4.21 22.67
N LYS A 39 -9.10 -5.23 23.14
CA LYS A 39 -9.28 -6.50 22.38
C LYS A 39 -9.97 -6.29 21.03
N LEU A 40 -10.96 -5.42 20.97
CA LEU A 40 -11.70 -5.15 19.73
C LEU A 40 -10.88 -4.25 18.79
N ALA A 41 -10.18 -3.26 19.34
CA ALA A 41 -9.24 -2.43 18.60
C ALA A 41 -8.08 -3.25 17.99
N ASP A 42 -7.54 -4.22 18.74
CA ASP A 42 -6.49 -5.12 18.27
C ASP A 42 -6.95 -5.97 17.08
N LYS A 43 -8.19 -6.46 17.11
CA LYS A 43 -8.79 -7.21 15.99
C LYS A 43 -9.01 -6.35 14.76
N ILE A 44 -9.51 -5.11 14.94
CA ILE A 44 -9.67 -4.16 13.82
C ILE A 44 -8.31 -3.91 13.17
N ARG A 45 -7.28 -3.62 13.97
CA ARG A 45 -5.91 -3.40 13.49
C ARG A 45 -5.34 -4.62 12.76
N SER A 46 -5.54 -5.83 13.30
CA SER A 46 -5.10 -7.05 12.64
C SER A 46 -5.73 -7.24 11.25
N ASN A 47 -7.01 -6.92 11.09
CA ASN A 47 -7.68 -7.03 9.78
C ASN A 47 -7.23 -5.95 8.80
N ILE A 48 -6.96 -4.74 9.27
CA ILE A 48 -6.37 -3.68 8.42
C ILE A 48 -5.00 -4.14 7.92
N ASN A 49 -4.15 -4.68 8.79
CA ASN A 49 -2.85 -5.22 8.40
C ASN A 49 -2.99 -6.38 7.39
N ALA A 50 -3.99 -7.24 7.55
CA ALA A 50 -4.26 -8.32 6.59
C ALA A 50 -4.66 -7.79 5.21
N ILE A 51 -5.44 -6.70 5.13
CA ILE A 51 -5.74 -6.04 3.86
C ILE A 51 -4.48 -5.44 3.24
N GLN A 52 -3.64 -4.78 4.03
CA GLN A 52 -2.37 -4.21 3.55
C GLN A 52 -1.43 -5.29 3.00
N LEU A 53 -1.38 -6.46 3.63
CA LEU A 53 -0.61 -7.59 3.12
C LEU A 53 -1.16 -8.15 1.81
N LEU A 54 -2.48 -8.23 1.66
CA LEU A 54 -3.11 -8.64 0.40
C LEU A 54 -2.74 -7.69 -0.75
N ASP A 55 -2.62 -6.39 -0.45
CA ASP A 55 -2.22 -5.39 -1.45
C ASP A 55 -0.76 -5.57 -1.87
N ILE A 56 0.13 -5.85 -0.91
CA ILE A 56 1.54 -6.14 -1.20
C ILE A 56 1.71 -7.42 -2.02
N THR A 57 0.95 -8.48 -1.72
CA THR A 57 1.04 -9.75 -2.48
C THR A 57 0.50 -9.62 -3.89
N LEU A 58 -0.52 -8.78 -4.10
CA LEU A 58 -1.06 -8.51 -5.43
C LEU A 58 -0.04 -7.78 -6.31
N ASP A 59 0.75 -6.89 -5.71
CA ASP A 59 1.85 -6.20 -6.39
C ASP A 59 3.01 -7.16 -6.73
N GLN A 60 3.25 -8.21 -5.94
CA GLN A 60 4.33 -9.20 -6.16
C GLN A 60 3.99 -10.28 -7.20
N GLU A 61 2.73 -10.69 -7.34
CA GLU A 61 2.33 -11.70 -8.34
C GLU A 61 2.39 -11.16 -9.79
N LEU A 62 2.47 -9.84 -9.97
CA LEU A 62 2.64 -9.19 -11.27
C LEU A 62 4.10 -9.10 -11.74
N ASP A 63 5.07 -9.50 -10.92
CA ASP A 63 6.52 -9.31 -11.14
C ASP A 63 7.28 -10.60 -11.55
N ILE A 64 6.58 -11.66 -11.97
CA ILE A 64 7.22 -12.89 -12.49
C ILE A 64 7.11 -12.93 -14.03
N GLU A 65 7.91 -12.11 -14.71
CA GLU A 65 8.42 -12.47 -16.03
C GLU A 65 9.88 -12.92 -15.86
N ASP A 66 10.18 -14.12 -16.37
CA ASP A 66 11.52 -14.71 -16.38
C ASP A 66 12.56 -13.70 -16.88
N PHE A 67 13.52 -13.35 -16.03
CA PHE A 67 14.68 -12.56 -16.44
C PHE A 67 15.81 -13.50 -16.84
N ASP A 68 16.01 -13.62 -18.15
CA ASP A 68 17.27 -14.00 -18.75
C ASP A 68 18.36 -12.98 -18.36
N ASP A 69 19.56 -13.50 -18.06
CA ASP A 69 20.77 -12.77 -17.71
C ASP A 69 21.01 -11.56 -18.63
N ALA A 70 20.94 -10.35 -18.08
CA ALA A 70 21.48 -9.18 -18.75
C ALA A 70 22.07 -8.18 -17.74
N ASP A 71 23.39 -8.06 -17.82
CA ASP A 71 24.23 -7.07 -17.16
C ASP A 71 23.90 -5.67 -17.70
N TYR A 72 23.40 -4.78 -16.84
CA TYR A 72 23.04 -3.41 -17.23
C TYR A 72 23.75 -2.41 -16.34
N GLY A 73 24.57 -1.59 -16.98
CA GLY A 73 25.58 -0.70 -16.41
C GLY A 73 25.07 0.25 -15.32
N ASP A 74 25.97 0.44 -14.35
CA ASP A 74 25.79 1.03 -13.02
C ASP A 74 25.68 2.57 -12.96
N GLU A 75 25.37 3.27 -14.05
CA GLU A 75 25.30 4.74 -13.99
C GLU A 75 23.90 5.25 -13.60
N PRO A 76 23.72 5.84 -12.39
CA PRO A 76 22.46 6.43 -12.01
C PRO A 76 22.20 7.68 -12.85
N LEU A 77 21.27 7.60 -13.80
CA LEU A 77 20.80 8.72 -14.61
C LEU A 77 20.05 9.74 -13.73
N THR A 78 20.70 10.86 -13.40
CA THR A 78 20.07 11.95 -12.62
C THR A 78 19.09 12.75 -13.49
N PRO A 79 17.93 13.19 -12.96
CA PRO A 79 16.93 13.95 -13.73
C PRO A 79 17.52 15.21 -14.39
N ILE A 80 17.16 15.46 -15.65
CA ILE A 80 17.55 16.66 -16.40
C ILE A 80 16.49 17.75 -16.18
N MET A 81 16.92 18.99 -15.94
CA MET A 81 16.04 20.16 -16.00
C MET A 81 15.92 20.62 -17.45
N ASN A 82 14.69 20.90 -17.89
CA ASN A 82 14.45 21.53 -19.18
C ASN A 82 14.74 23.04 -19.15
N ASP A 83 14.61 23.69 -20.30
CA ASP A 83 14.90 25.12 -20.49
C ASP A 83 14.01 26.05 -19.66
N GLU A 84 12.91 25.54 -19.10
CA GLU A 84 11.99 26.25 -18.21
C GLU A 84 12.34 26.06 -16.72
N GLY A 85 13.42 25.32 -16.42
CA GLY A 85 13.86 25.02 -15.06
C GLY A 85 13.04 23.95 -14.34
N VAL A 86 12.31 23.11 -15.10
CA VAL A 86 11.48 22.03 -14.56
C VAL A 86 12.18 20.69 -14.77
N TYR A 87 12.20 19.84 -13.74
CA TYR A 87 12.72 18.49 -13.84
C TYR A 87 11.80 17.62 -14.70
N GLU A 88 12.34 17.04 -15.76
CA GLU A 88 11.60 16.12 -16.62
C GLU A 88 11.67 14.70 -16.08
N TYR A 89 10.51 14.06 -16.03
CA TYR A 89 10.35 12.67 -15.61
C TYR A 89 9.54 11.89 -16.63
N ARG A 90 9.96 10.65 -16.90
CA ARG A 90 9.12 9.64 -17.53
C ARG A 90 8.55 8.72 -16.43
N PHE A 91 7.23 8.58 -16.37
CA PHE A 91 6.60 7.73 -15.36
C PHE A 91 6.50 6.29 -15.84
N CYS A 92 6.91 5.35 -14.98
CA CYS A 92 6.82 3.91 -15.29
C CYS A 92 5.35 3.47 -15.39
N PRO A 93 4.93 2.78 -16.46
CA PRO A 93 3.55 2.34 -16.61
C PRO A 93 3.13 1.29 -15.57
N SER A 94 4.08 0.47 -15.09
CA SER A 94 3.83 -0.58 -14.08
C SER A 94 3.69 0.01 -12.66
N CYS A 95 4.71 0.74 -12.17
CA CYS A 95 4.76 1.16 -10.76
C CYS A 95 4.66 2.68 -10.53
N GLN A 96 4.49 3.48 -11.59
CA GLN A 96 4.33 4.94 -11.55
C GLN A 96 5.50 5.71 -10.91
N ALA A 97 6.69 5.09 -10.77
CA ALA A 97 7.90 5.80 -10.36
C ALA A 97 8.33 6.82 -11.43
N GLY A 98 8.78 8.00 -11.01
CA GLY A 98 9.41 8.99 -11.89
C GLY A 98 10.84 8.59 -12.20
N ASN A 99 11.15 8.43 -13.49
CA ASN A 99 12.45 8.03 -13.98
C ASN A 99 13.04 9.12 -14.88
N HIS A 100 14.33 9.02 -15.17
CA HIS A 100 14.95 9.83 -16.21
C HIS A 100 14.19 9.66 -17.55
N PRO A 101 14.03 10.71 -18.37
CA PRO A 101 13.35 10.61 -19.66
C PRO A 101 13.90 9.50 -20.57
N ASP A 102 15.23 9.34 -20.58
CA ASP A 102 15.94 8.32 -21.35
C ASP A 102 16.10 6.97 -20.64
N ALA A 103 15.45 6.77 -19.49
CA ALA A 103 15.50 5.49 -18.79
C ALA A 103 14.89 4.38 -19.66
N ILE A 104 15.69 3.37 -19.97
CA ILE A 104 15.25 2.16 -20.68
C ILE A 104 14.48 1.24 -19.73
N TYR A 105 14.84 1.24 -18.44
CA TYR A 105 14.23 0.43 -17.39
C TYR A 105 13.89 1.28 -16.16
N CYS A 106 12.84 0.88 -15.46
CA CYS A 106 12.40 1.56 -14.26
C CYS A 106 13.38 1.35 -13.10
N ILE A 107 13.81 2.43 -12.45
CA ILE A 107 14.71 2.39 -11.29
C ILE A 107 14.13 1.57 -10.11
N ARG A 108 12.80 1.47 -10.03
CA ARG A 108 12.11 0.81 -8.91
C ARG A 108 11.75 -0.65 -9.19
N CYS A 109 11.08 -0.93 -10.31
CA CYS A 109 10.60 -2.28 -10.64
C CYS A 109 11.38 -2.95 -11.77
N ARG A 110 12.36 -2.27 -12.37
CA ARG A 110 13.18 -2.76 -13.49
C ARG A 110 12.41 -3.22 -14.74
N VAL A 111 11.10 -2.97 -14.80
CA VAL A 111 10.28 -3.12 -16.01
C VAL A 111 10.76 -2.13 -17.08
N LYS A 112 10.82 -2.57 -18.33
CA LYS A 112 11.18 -1.74 -19.49
C LYS A 112 10.17 -0.59 -19.65
N MET A 113 10.68 0.63 -19.82
CA MET A 113 9.87 1.86 -19.82
C MET A 113 9.49 2.37 -21.19
#